data_AF-A0A1R1BJU8-F1
#
_entry.id   AF-A0A1R1BJU8-F1
#
_cell.length_a   1.000
_cell.length_b   1.000
_cell.length_c   1.000
_cell.angle_alpha   90.00
_cell.angle_beta   90.00
_cell.angle_gamma   90.00
#
_symmetry.space_group_name_H-M   'P 1'
#
loop_
_entity.id
_entity.type
_entity.pdbx_description
1 polymer ?
#
loop_
_entity_poly.entity_id
_entity_poly.type
_entity_poly.pdbx_seq_one_letter_code
_entity_poly.pdbx_strand_id
1 'polypeptide(L)'
;MNKKYIYLDYNAMKDIQNDPKSEFSHCISTYKLSHRVPFSYAHLSDLQKKLSPKIMHLVERDLKFISDLTDGYMIGFYEDDYMIVKQDIRRMFDEVSSFNIQDRLSEEDLSNILNQ
;
A
#
# COMPACT_ATOMS: atom_id res chain seq x y z
N MET A 1 13.67 -22.61 3.03
CA MET A 1 12.78 -22.42 4.20
C MET A 1 11.55 -21.68 3.73
N ASN A 2 10.34 -22.20 3.98
CA ASN A 2 9.11 -21.43 3.77
C ASN A 2 9.16 -20.20 4.68
N LYS A 3 9.20 -19.01 4.07
CA LYS A 3 9.08 -17.76 4.82
C LYS A 3 7.65 -17.70 5.37
N LYS A 4 7.51 -17.34 6.65
CA LYS A 4 6.20 -17.08 7.25
C LYS A 4 5.83 -15.61 7.03
N TYR A 5 4.53 -15.35 6.92
CA TYR A 5 4.00 -14.03 6.61
C TYR A 5 2.95 -13.63 7.64
N ILE A 6 2.90 -12.34 7.98
CA ILE A 6 1.86 -11.75 8.82
C ILE A 6 1.31 -10.54 8.08
N TYR A 7 0.05 -10.60 7.71
CA TYR A 7 -0.65 -9.45 7.13
C TYR A 7 -1.14 -8.52 8.23
N LEU A 8 -0.98 -7.20 8.03
CA LEU A 8 -1.51 -6.17 8.92
C LEU A 8 -2.47 -5.31 8.11
N ASP A 9 -3.64 -5.05 8.68
CA ASP A 9 -4.58 -4.05 8.17
C ASP A 9 -3.93 -2.65 8.20
N TYR A 10 -4.37 -1.77 7.30
CA TYR A 10 -3.93 -0.37 7.27
C TYR A 10 -4.10 0.35 8.62
N ASN A 11 -5.16 0.08 9.38
CA ASN A 11 -5.36 0.68 10.70
C ASN A 11 -4.31 0.21 11.71
N ALA A 12 -3.96 -1.07 11.70
CA ALA A 12 -2.88 -1.60 12.54
C ALA A 12 -1.53 -0.98 12.15
N MET A 13 -1.28 -0.79 10.86
CA MET A 13 -0.08 -0.08 10.38
C MET A 13 -0.03 1.37 10.90
N LYS A 14 -1.16 2.10 10.86
CA LYS A 14 -1.24 3.46 11.40
C LYS A 14 -1.00 3.51 12.92
N ASP A 15 -1.51 2.54 13.67
CA ASP A 15 -1.29 2.49 15.12
C ASP A 15 0.20 2.35 15.44
N ILE A 16 0.93 1.53 14.68
CA ILE A 16 2.39 1.41 14.80
C ILE A 16 3.09 2.73 14.46
N GLN A 17 2.67 3.39 13.38
CA GLN A 17 3.26 4.64 12.93
C GLN A 17 3.04 5.78 13.94
N ASN A 18 1.86 5.82 14.57
CA ASN A 18 1.46 6.87 15.51
C ASN A 18 2.03 6.65 16.91
N ASP A 19 2.14 5.39 17.36
CA ASP A 19 2.74 5.03 18.64
C ASP A 19 3.81 3.92 18.49
N PRO A 20 5.03 4.28 18.08
CA PRO A 20 6.12 3.33 17.89
C PRO A 20 6.64 2.72 19.21
N LYS A 21 6.23 3.25 20.37
CA LYS A 21 6.62 2.75 21.70
C LYS A 21 5.56 1.86 22.35
N SER A 22 4.41 1.70 21.71
CA SER A 22 3.36 0.80 22.19
C SER A 22 3.84 -0.66 22.27
N GLU A 23 3.21 -1.44 23.13
CA GLU A 23 3.43 -2.88 23.22
C GLU A 23 3.16 -3.58 21.88
N PHE A 24 2.16 -3.11 21.13
CA PHE A 24 1.85 -3.61 19.80
C PHE A 24 3.01 -3.39 18.82
N SER A 25 3.56 -2.18 18.76
CA SER A 25 4.74 -1.86 17.93
C SER A 25 5.95 -2.73 18.28
N HIS A 26 6.17 -2.99 19.57
CA HIS A 26 7.25 -3.88 20.03
C HIS A 26 7.02 -5.34 19.61
N CYS A 27 5.79 -5.83 19.74
CA CYS A 27 5.40 -7.16 19.28
C CYS A 27 5.68 -7.32 17.78
N ILE A 28 5.20 -6.39 16.94
CA ILE A 28 5.39 -6.46 15.50
C ILE A 28 6.87 -6.40 15.12
N SER A 29 7.66 -5.55 15.78
CA SER A 29 9.11 -5.48 15.57
C SER A 29 9.80 -6.81 15.86
N THR A 30 9.36 -7.53 16.90
CA THR A 30 9.85 -8.87 17.24
C THR A 30 9.44 -9.90 16.20
N TYR A 31 8.18 -9.89 15.76
CA TYR A 31 7.70 -10.82 14.73
C TYR A 31 8.41 -10.64 13.38
N LYS A 32 8.77 -9.40 13.02
CA LYS A 32 9.54 -9.09 11.80
C LYS A 32 10.91 -9.78 11.73
N LEU A 33 11.46 -10.25 12.85
CA LEU A 33 12.71 -11.03 12.86
C LEU A 33 12.55 -12.41 12.21
N SER A 34 11.33 -12.96 12.19
CA SER A 34 11.03 -14.30 11.68
C SER A 34 9.93 -14.34 10.61
N HIS A 35 9.18 -13.25 10.44
CA HIS A 35 8.07 -13.13 9.51
C HIS A 35 8.28 -11.95 8.57
N ARG A 36 7.73 -12.05 7.37
CA ARG A 36 7.58 -10.92 6.45
C ARG A 36 6.20 -10.30 6.64
N VAL A 37 6.15 -8.97 6.54
CA VAL A 37 4.90 -8.21 6.69
C VAL A 37 4.60 -7.58 5.34
N PRO A 38 3.72 -8.17 4.50
CA PRO A 38 3.41 -7.58 3.21
C PRO A 38 2.42 -6.40 3.33
N PHE A 39 2.52 -5.41 2.44
CA PHE A 39 1.46 -4.43 2.18
C PHE A 39 0.54 -4.93 1.06
N SER A 40 -0.63 -4.31 0.86
CA SER A 40 -1.55 -4.65 -0.23
C SER A 40 -1.89 -3.45 -1.12
N TYR A 41 -2.49 -3.74 -2.27
CA TYR A 41 -3.07 -2.72 -3.15
C TYR A 41 -4.10 -1.83 -2.43
N ALA A 42 -4.85 -2.40 -1.48
CA ALA A 42 -5.85 -1.67 -0.71
C ALA A 42 -5.20 -0.55 0.15
N HIS A 43 -4.04 -0.80 0.76
CA HIS A 43 -3.31 0.22 1.52
C HIS A 43 -2.96 1.44 0.64
N LEU A 44 -2.50 1.19 -0.57
CA LEU A 44 -2.15 2.25 -1.53
C LEU A 44 -3.38 2.98 -2.04
N SER A 45 -4.47 2.25 -2.30
CA SER A 45 -5.75 2.84 -2.70
C SER A 45 -6.32 3.77 -1.63
N ASP A 46 -6.21 3.40 -0.36
CA ASP A 46 -6.67 4.23 0.75
C ASP A 46 -5.84 5.51 0.93
N LEU A 47 -4.54 5.46 0.60
CA LEU A 47 -3.69 6.65 0.54
C LEU A 47 -4.08 7.56 -0.64
N GLN A 48 -4.32 6.99 -1.82
CA GLN A 48 -4.74 7.72 -3.02
C GLN A 48 -6.07 8.47 -2.81
N LYS A 49 -7.04 7.89 -2.11
CA LYS A 49 -8.34 8.54 -1.80
C LYS A 49 -8.19 9.89 -1.07
N LYS A 50 -7.11 10.07 -0.31
CA LYS A 50 -6.87 11.29 0.47
C LYS A 50 -6.06 12.32 -0.30
N LEU A 51 -5.49 11.95 -1.45
CA LEU A 51 -4.48 12.74 -2.15
C LEU A 51 -5.02 14.13 -2.49
N SER A 52 -4.33 15.14 -1.99
CA SER A 52 -4.46 16.52 -2.43
C SER A 52 -3.08 17.18 -2.36
N PRO A 53 -2.82 18.24 -3.14
CA PRO A 53 -1.52 18.92 -3.11
C PRO A 53 -1.09 19.34 -1.70
N LYS A 54 -2.05 19.69 -0.84
CA LYS A 54 -1.81 20.14 0.54
C LYS A 54 -1.31 19.03 1.47
N ILE A 55 -1.63 17.77 1.17
CA ILE A 55 -1.27 16.64 2.05
C ILE A 55 -0.21 15.70 1.47
N MET A 56 0.38 16.04 0.31
CA MET A 56 1.36 15.18 -0.36
C MET A 56 2.51 14.77 0.58
N HIS A 57 3.01 15.70 1.39
CA HIS A 57 4.06 15.41 2.38
C HIS A 57 3.66 14.34 3.42
N LEU A 58 2.38 14.25 3.79
CA LEU A 58 1.86 13.20 4.68
C LEU A 58 1.79 11.85 3.94
N VAL A 59 1.39 11.87 2.67
CA VAL A 59 1.39 10.68 1.82
C VAL A 59 2.80 10.13 1.65
N GLU A 60 3.80 10.97 1.38
CA GLU A 60 5.20 10.54 1.28
C GLU A 60 5.71 9.90 2.59
N ARG A 61 5.33 10.50 3.73
CA ARG A 61 5.66 9.96 5.04
C ARG A 61 5.06 8.57 5.25
N ASP A 62 3.80 8.38 4.84
CA ASP A 62 3.09 7.11 4.99
C ASP A 62 3.65 6.05 4.02
N LEU A 63 3.96 6.41 2.77
CA LEU A 63 4.63 5.52 1.82
C LEU A 63 6.00 5.06 2.32
N LYS A 64 6.80 5.99 2.87
CA LYS A 64 8.09 5.65 3.47
C LYS A 64 7.90 4.68 4.64
N PHE A 65 6.94 4.96 5.53
CA PHE A 65 6.65 4.11 6.66
C PHE A 65 6.26 2.68 6.24
N ILE A 66 5.36 2.54 5.25
CA ILE A 66 4.97 1.23 4.75
C ILE A 66 6.17 0.52 4.10
N SER A 67 7.00 1.24 3.33
CA SER A 67 8.23 0.67 2.76
C SER A 67 9.15 0.10 3.85
N ASP A 68 9.42 0.87 4.90
CA ASP A 68 10.29 0.46 6.01
C ASP A 68 9.68 -0.71 6.81
N LEU A 69 8.35 -0.69 7.01
CA LEU A 69 7.64 -1.73 7.74
C LEU A 69 7.65 -3.05 6.97
N THR A 70 7.46 -3.00 5.65
CA THR A 70 7.20 -4.18 4.83
C THR A 70 8.39 -4.69 4.03
N ASP A 71 9.49 -3.93 3.97
CA ASP A 71 10.65 -4.22 3.12
C ASP A 71 10.24 -4.43 1.65
N GLY A 72 9.21 -3.69 1.22
CA GLY A 72 8.63 -3.75 -0.12
C GLY A 72 7.91 -5.05 -0.48
N TYR A 73 7.68 -5.96 0.47
CA TYR A 73 6.86 -7.14 0.19
C TYR A 73 5.39 -6.74 0.04
N MET A 74 4.77 -7.17 -1.04
CA MET A 74 3.38 -6.89 -1.38
C MET A 74 2.61 -8.20 -1.52
N ILE A 75 1.38 -8.25 -1.00
CA ILE A 75 0.41 -9.27 -1.34
C ILE A 75 -0.39 -8.83 -2.57
N GLY A 76 -0.39 -9.68 -3.59
CA GLY A 76 -1.14 -9.51 -4.82
C GLY A 76 -1.94 -10.77 -5.15
N PHE A 77 -2.76 -10.69 -6.18
CA PHE A 77 -3.56 -11.79 -6.70
C PHE A 77 -3.17 -12.03 -8.16
N TYR A 78 -2.83 -13.27 -8.51
CA TYR A 78 -2.40 -13.65 -9.85
C TYR A 78 -2.82 -15.10 -10.13
N GLU A 79 -3.40 -15.36 -11.30
CA GLU A 79 -3.87 -16.70 -11.72
C GLU A 79 -4.67 -17.44 -10.62
N ASP A 80 -5.64 -16.74 -10.02
CA ASP A 80 -6.51 -17.26 -8.96
C ASP A 80 -5.81 -17.61 -7.62
N ASP A 81 -4.57 -17.19 -7.41
CA ASP A 81 -3.83 -17.40 -6.17
C ASP A 81 -3.25 -16.09 -5.58
N TYR A 82 -3.02 -16.11 -4.26
CA TYR A 82 -2.36 -15.02 -3.56
C TYR A 82 -0.85 -15.19 -3.61
N MET A 83 -0.18 -14.19 -4.16
CA MET A 83 1.28 -14.17 -4.25
C MET A 83 1.87 -13.07 -3.38
N ILE A 84 3.04 -13.35 -2.79
CA ILE A 84 3.82 -12.35 -2.07
C ILE A 84 5.12 -12.08 -2.83
N VAL A 85 5.23 -10.88 -3.36
CA VAL A 85 6.34 -10.45 -4.23
C VAL A 85 6.96 -9.16 -3.70
N LYS A 86 8.24 -8.93 -4.01
CA LYS A 86 8.90 -7.67 -3.65
C LYS A 86 8.65 -6.64 -4.75
N GLN A 87 8.14 -5.48 -4.37
CA GLN A 87 7.78 -4.39 -5.28
C GLN A 87 8.29 -3.04 -4.74
N ASP A 88 8.51 -2.11 -5.66
CA ASP A 88 8.74 -0.71 -5.32
C ASP A 88 7.41 -0.05 -4.95
N ILE A 89 7.28 0.39 -3.69
CA ILE A 89 6.01 0.91 -3.19
C ILE A 89 5.58 2.19 -3.91
N ARG A 90 6.53 3.02 -4.35
CA ARG A 90 6.23 4.28 -5.01
C ARG A 90 5.67 4.01 -6.39
N ARG A 91 6.34 3.13 -7.14
CA ARG A 91 5.84 2.67 -8.44
C ARG A 91 4.43 2.09 -8.30
N MET A 92 4.20 1.19 -7.33
CA MET A 92 2.87 0.62 -7.12
C MET A 92 1.83 1.67 -6.75
N PHE A 93 2.20 2.68 -5.94
CA PHE A 93 1.30 3.77 -5.57
C PHE A 93 0.88 4.61 -6.78
N ASP A 94 1.82 4.89 -7.69
CA ASP A 94 1.55 5.62 -8.93
C ASP A 94 0.69 4.78 -9.88
N GLU A 95 0.91 3.46 -9.97
CA GLU A 95 0.05 2.55 -10.75
C GLU A 95 -1.40 2.53 -10.24
N VAL A 96 -1.61 2.47 -8.92
CA VAL A 96 -2.95 2.55 -8.30
C VAL A 96 -3.70 3.83 -8.69
N SER A 97 -3.00 4.96 -8.86
CA SER A 97 -3.62 6.21 -9.32
C SER A 97 -4.19 6.09 -10.73
N SER A 98 -3.48 5.37 -11.61
CA SER A 98 -3.85 5.22 -13.02
C SER A 98 -5.08 4.32 -13.19
N PHE A 99 -5.18 3.25 -12.40
CA PHE A 99 -6.36 2.38 -12.38
C PHE A 99 -7.61 3.11 -11.83
N ASN A 100 -7.47 3.89 -10.76
CA ASN A 100 -8.59 4.67 -10.24
C ASN A 100 -9.04 5.81 -11.18
N ILE A 101 -8.16 6.30 -12.07
CA ILE A 101 -8.53 7.27 -13.10
C ILE A 101 -9.35 6.60 -14.21
N GLN A 102 -8.99 5.37 -14.61
CA GLN A 102 -9.75 4.61 -15.60
C GLN A 102 -11.16 4.26 -15.11
N ASP A 103 -11.35 3.95 -13.83
CA ASP A 103 -12.68 3.73 -13.24
C ASP A 103 -13.48 5.02 -13.02
N ARG A 104 -12.83 6.19 -13.06
CA ARG A 104 -13.46 7.51 -12.85
C ARG A 104 -13.82 8.26 -14.12
N LEU A 105 -13.19 7.93 -15.24
CA LEU A 105 -13.61 8.40 -16.55
C LEU A 105 -14.79 7.54 -16.98
N SER A 106 -15.98 8.12 -16.99
CA SER A 106 -17.15 7.47 -17.58
C SER A 106 -16.92 7.25 -19.09
N GLU A 107 -17.65 6.33 -19.74
CA GLU A 107 -17.59 6.17 -21.22
C GLU A 107 -17.84 7.50 -21.97
N GLU A 108 -18.55 8.45 -21.35
CA GLU A 108 -18.73 9.82 -21.83
C GLU A 108 -17.45 10.67 -21.80
N ASP A 109 -16.57 10.48 -20.81
CA ASP A 109 -15.32 11.24 -20.71
C ASP A 109 -14.28 10.75 -21.74
N LEU A 110 -14.27 9.45 -22.04
CA LEU A 110 -13.37 8.86 -23.05
C LEU A 110 -13.79 9.22 -24.49
N SER A 111 -15.09 9.31 -24.76
CA SER A 111 -15.62 9.73 -26.06
C SER A 111 -15.38 11.21 -26.36
N ASN A 112 -15.31 12.08 -25.35
CA ASN A 112 -14.98 13.49 -25.52
C ASN A 112 -13.50 13.78 -25.77
N ILE A 113 -12.60 12.87 -25.38
CA ILE A 113 -11.15 12.99 -25.60
C ILE A 113 -10.76 12.47 -27.00
N LEU A 114 -11.45 11.45 -27.50
CA LEU A 114 -11.16 10.84 -28.82
C LEU A 114 -11.75 11.61 -30.01
N ASN A 115 -12.63 12.58 -29.77
CA ASN A 115 -13.30 13.38 -30.81
C ASN A 115 -12.80 14.85 -30.87
N GLN A 116 -11.66 15.14 -30.24
CA GLN A 116 -10.88 16.38 -30.46
C GLN A 116 -9.68 16.10 -31.34
#